data_AF-G0MKD8-F1
#
_entry.id   AF-G0MKD8-F1
#
_cell.length_a   1.000
_cell.length_b   1.000
_cell.length_c   1.000
_cell.angle_alpha   90.00
_cell.angle_beta   90.00
_cell.angle_gamma   90.00
#
_symmetry.space_group_name_H-M   'P 1'
#
loop_
_entity.id
_entity.type
_entity.pdbx_description
1 polymer ?
#
loop_
_entity_poly.entity_id
_entity_poly.type
_entity_poly.pdbx_seq_one_letter_code
_entity_poly.pdbx_strand_id
1 'polypeptide(L)'
;MTSRRIINREQRQCSQIRPYLYVSGLAALSPRVLSRFCVCINLIPGFRLSAPPHMKVVHLPLQDNETTDLSAHWANVYKEIEEARKGAGRALLLCAMGISRSATFAIAYVMQQEKKTLHDSYKAVQLARNIVCPNVGFFQQLIDLEQKLRGKVSCKIIEPLPGCKVPDVIWQELYDEMIMSMSQDDRHSLASCNLSARSTTNDTMSLRSLNMVNDTSRSLASFHLTHRPIGASPTLLVPSSSSSSSVRGPIPLQRAHTEPPKESSILPKSALRDKSKSGEKKKKWRLSFHKDVV
;
A
#
# COMPACT_ATOMS: atom_id res chain seq x y z
N MET A 1 0.32 -16.89 8.24
CA MET A 1 -0.23 -15.78 7.43
C MET A 1 -1.32 -15.05 8.19
N THR A 2 -1.33 -13.71 8.14
CA THR A 2 -2.43 -12.89 8.67
C THR A 2 -3.75 -13.28 7.99
N SER A 3 -4.62 -13.99 8.71
CA SER A 3 -5.86 -14.54 8.17
C SER A 3 -6.76 -13.45 7.57
N ARG A 4 -7.55 -13.79 6.53
CA ARG A 4 -8.53 -12.86 5.93
C ARG A 4 -9.46 -12.21 6.96
N ARG A 5 -9.80 -12.94 8.03
CA ARG A 5 -10.56 -12.42 9.19
C ARG A 5 -9.83 -11.29 9.91
N ILE A 6 -8.53 -11.45 10.16
CA ILE A 6 -7.68 -10.43 10.79
C ILE A 6 -7.57 -9.22 9.87
N ILE A 7 -7.31 -9.44 8.58
CA ILE A 7 -7.25 -8.37 7.58
C ILE A 7 -8.53 -7.52 7.58
N ASN A 8 -9.69 -8.17 7.51
CA ASN A 8 -10.98 -7.48 7.55
C ASN A 8 -11.22 -6.72 8.85
N ARG A 9 -10.79 -7.27 9.99
CA ARG A 9 -10.92 -6.63 11.31
C ARG A 9 -10.02 -5.39 11.42
N GLU A 10 -8.78 -5.46 10.98
CA GLU A 10 -7.81 -4.37 11.04
C GLU A 10 -8.13 -3.24 10.06
N GLN A 11 -8.67 -3.57 8.89
CA GLN A 11 -9.12 -2.56 7.92
C GLN A 11 -10.23 -1.66 8.45
N ARG A 12 -11.05 -2.16 9.39
CA ARG A 12 -12.16 -1.41 10.03
C ARG A 12 -11.71 -0.60 11.24
N GLN A 13 -10.42 -0.59 11.55
CA GLN A 13 -9.86 0.12 12.69
C GLN A 13 -8.87 1.20 12.26
N CYS A 14 -8.80 2.25 13.09
CA CYS A 14 -7.76 3.25 13.02
C CYS A 14 -6.71 2.90 14.10
N SER A 15 -5.53 2.49 13.65
CA SER A 15 -4.48 1.98 14.53
C SER A 15 -3.65 3.14 15.07
N GLN A 16 -3.55 3.24 16.39
CA GLN A 16 -2.68 4.20 17.06
C GLN A 16 -1.23 3.71 17.00
N ILE A 17 -0.39 4.39 16.22
CA ILE A 17 1.05 4.10 16.18
C ILE A 17 1.74 4.77 17.38
N ARG A 18 1.41 6.05 17.61
CA ARG A 18 1.81 6.84 18.78
C ARG A 18 0.63 7.70 19.24
N PRO A 19 0.66 8.29 20.46
CA PRO A 19 -0.46 9.10 20.95
C PRO A 19 -0.95 10.18 19.98
N TYR A 20 -0.05 10.71 19.15
CA TYR A 20 -0.29 11.76 18.17
C TYR A 20 -0.31 11.27 16.70
N LEU A 21 -0.05 9.98 16.41
CA LEU A 21 0.08 9.46 15.04
C LEU A 21 -0.72 8.18 14.83
N TYR A 22 -1.57 8.17 13.81
CA TYR A 22 -2.47 7.06 13.50
C TYR A 22 -2.37 6.66 12.02
N VAL A 23 -2.59 5.38 11.76
CA VAL A 23 -2.66 4.79 10.41
C VAL A 23 -4.04 4.18 10.20
N SER A 24 -4.62 4.41 9.02
CA SER A 24 -5.90 3.78 8.68
C SER A 24 -6.12 3.55 7.19
N GLY A 25 -7.12 2.71 6.91
CA GLY A 25 -7.75 2.54 5.62
C GLY A 25 -9.12 3.23 5.56
N LEU A 26 -9.74 3.27 4.39
CA LEU A 26 -11.05 3.90 4.18
C LEU A 26 -12.16 3.28 5.04
N ALA A 27 -12.12 1.95 5.25
CA ALA A 27 -13.19 1.20 5.92
C ALA A 27 -13.36 1.56 7.40
N ALA A 28 -12.37 2.20 8.03
CA ALA A 28 -12.46 2.64 9.42
C ALA A 28 -13.02 4.07 9.57
N LEU A 29 -13.23 4.79 8.46
CA LEU A 29 -13.58 6.20 8.53
C LEU A 29 -15.07 6.40 8.79
N SER A 30 -15.36 7.29 9.73
CA SER A 30 -16.67 7.85 9.99
C SER A 30 -16.50 9.29 10.49
N PRO A 31 -17.51 10.16 10.42
CA PRO A 31 -17.41 11.51 10.97
C PRO A 31 -16.96 11.54 12.44
N ARG A 32 -17.40 10.55 13.24
CA ARG A 32 -17.01 10.38 14.65
C ARG A 32 -15.54 9.98 14.82
N VAL A 33 -14.98 9.21 13.89
CA VAL A 33 -13.56 8.85 13.90
C VAL A 33 -12.73 10.06 13.47
N LEU A 34 -13.14 10.74 12.40
CA LEU A 34 -12.42 11.89 11.84
C LEU A 34 -12.35 13.08 12.80
N SER A 35 -13.38 13.29 13.64
CA SER A 35 -13.39 14.40 14.60
C SER A 35 -12.25 14.37 15.62
N ARG A 36 -11.57 13.22 15.78
CA ARG A 36 -10.45 13.04 16.71
C ARG A 36 -9.12 13.59 16.21
N PHE A 37 -9.02 13.92 14.91
CA PHE A 37 -7.78 14.32 14.26
C PHE A 37 -7.79 15.81 13.91
N CYS A 38 -6.63 16.47 14.03
CA CYS A 38 -6.45 17.84 13.58
C CYS A 38 -5.89 17.90 12.14
N VAL A 39 -5.23 16.84 11.68
CA VAL A 39 -4.74 16.72 10.30
C VAL A 39 -4.94 15.30 9.77
N CYS A 40 -5.36 15.21 8.51
CA CYS A 40 -5.36 13.97 7.73
C CYS A 40 -4.47 14.14 6.50
N ILE A 41 -3.49 13.26 6.38
CA ILE A 41 -2.62 13.14 5.21
C ILE A 41 -3.20 12.04 4.34
N ASN A 42 -3.89 12.45 3.27
CA ASN A 42 -4.61 11.58 2.36
C ASN A 42 -3.72 11.18 1.19
N LEU A 43 -3.35 9.90 1.18
CA LEU A 43 -2.44 9.29 0.21
C LEU A 43 -3.15 8.65 -1.00
N ILE A 44 -4.46 8.84 -1.13
CA ILE A 44 -5.30 8.12 -2.10
C ILE A 44 -5.54 9.01 -3.33
N PRO A 45 -5.07 8.63 -4.53
CA PRO A 45 -5.35 9.34 -5.77
C PRO A 45 -6.86 9.47 -6.00
N GLY A 46 -7.32 10.67 -6.37
CA GLY A 46 -8.72 10.94 -6.72
C GLY A 46 -9.72 10.93 -5.57
N PHE A 47 -9.34 10.54 -4.36
CA PHE A 47 -10.25 10.51 -3.22
C PHE A 47 -10.28 11.87 -2.50
N ARG A 48 -11.48 12.45 -2.35
CA ARG A 48 -11.70 13.64 -1.53
C ARG A 48 -12.40 13.26 -0.23
N LEU A 49 -11.75 13.55 0.89
CA LEU A 49 -12.27 13.29 2.22
C LEU A 49 -13.20 14.42 2.65
N SER A 50 -14.43 14.11 3.01
CA SER A 50 -15.33 15.06 3.69
C SER A 50 -14.89 15.23 5.14
N ALA A 51 -14.00 16.21 5.37
CA ALA A 51 -13.40 16.48 6.67
C ALA A 51 -14.29 17.36 7.57
N PRO A 52 -14.24 17.19 8.90
CA PRO A 52 -14.72 18.18 9.85
C PRO A 52 -14.03 19.54 9.63
N PRO A 53 -14.69 20.68 9.90
CA PRO A 53 -14.14 22.02 9.63
C PRO A 53 -12.81 22.32 10.31
N HIS A 54 -12.56 21.72 11.48
CA HIS A 54 -11.32 21.92 12.25
C HIS A 54 -10.16 21.05 11.77
N MET A 55 -10.39 20.10 10.86
CA MET A 55 -9.38 19.15 10.41
C MET A 55 -8.75 19.60 9.09
N LYS A 56 -7.44 19.86 9.10
CA LYS A 56 -6.64 20.08 7.90
C LYS A 56 -6.56 18.79 7.07
N VAL A 57 -6.73 18.88 5.76
CA VAL A 57 -6.50 17.74 4.86
C VAL A 57 -5.35 18.06 3.91
N VAL A 58 -4.30 17.24 3.98
CA VAL A 58 -3.14 17.33 3.10
C VAL A 58 -3.28 16.23 2.04
N HIS A 59 -3.40 16.62 0.78
CA HIS A 59 -3.56 15.69 -0.33
C HIS A 59 -2.21 15.37 -0.96
N LEU A 60 -1.77 14.11 -0.87
CA LEU A 60 -0.57 13.58 -1.49
C LEU A 60 -0.95 12.34 -2.32
N PRO A 61 -1.51 12.52 -3.53
CA PRO A 61 -2.06 11.42 -4.31
C PRO A 61 -0.94 10.51 -4.83
N LEU A 62 -0.68 9.41 -4.11
CA LEU A 62 0.40 8.47 -4.42
C LEU A 62 -0.18 7.13 -4.86
N GLN A 63 0.34 6.61 -5.98
CA GLN A 63 0.03 5.25 -6.42
C GLN A 63 0.70 4.23 -5.49
N ASP A 64 0.11 3.04 -5.38
CA ASP A 64 0.65 1.94 -4.56
C ASP A 64 1.39 0.94 -5.43
N ASN A 65 2.42 1.41 -6.12
CA ASN A 65 3.27 0.58 -6.96
C ASN A 65 4.74 0.81 -6.61
N GLU A 66 5.57 -0.16 -6.98
CA GLU A 66 6.99 -0.20 -6.60
C GLU A 66 7.81 0.94 -7.24
N THR A 67 7.33 1.53 -8.32
CA THR A 67 8.01 2.60 -9.07
C THR A 67 7.65 4.00 -8.58
N THR A 68 6.68 4.14 -7.68
CA THR A 68 6.27 5.45 -7.15
C THR A 68 7.36 6.00 -6.23
N ASP A 69 7.93 7.15 -6.57
CA ASP A 69 8.93 7.83 -5.76
C ASP A 69 8.30 8.59 -4.58
N LEU A 70 8.75 8.30 -3.36
CA LEU A 70 8.32 8.94 -2.12
C LEU A 70 9.33 9.98 -1.62
N SER A 71 10.50 10.09 -2.25
CA SER A 71 11.65 10.89 -1.78
C SER A 71 11.31 12.36 -1.51
N ALA A 72 10.54 12.97 -2.41
CA ALA A 72 10.11 14.37 -2.30
C ALA A 72 9.07 14.61 -1.19
N HIS A 73 8.45 13.54 -0.66
CA HIS A 73 7.30 13.65 0.24
C HIS A 73 7.66 13.45 1.72
N TRP A 74 8.82 12.87 2.03
CA TRP A 74 9.24 12.60 3.40
C TRP A 74 9.20 13.84 4.29
N ALA A 75 9.84 14.93 3.85
CA ALA A 75 9.94 16.16 4.62
C ALA A 75 8.57 16.81 4.87
N ASN A 76 7.70 16.81 3.86
CA ASN A 76 6.37 17.37 3.97
C ASN A 76 5.50 16.57 4.95
N VAL A 77 5.46 15.24 4.80
CA VAL A 77 4.70 14.37 5.71
C VAL A 77 5.22 14.47 7.14
N TYR A 78 6.55 14.50 7.33
CA TYR A 78 7.17 14.67 8.63
C TYR A 78 6.74 15.99 9.29
N LYS A 79 6.76 17.09 8.53
CA LYS A 79 6.33 18.41 8.99
C LYS A 79 4.88 18.39 9.49
N GLU A 80 3.96 17.83 8.72
CA GLU A 80 2.53 17.76 9.08
C GLU A 80 2.28 16.94 10.37
N ILE A 81 3.00 15.84 10.55
CA ILE A 81 2.92 15.03 11.77
C ILE A 81 3.50 15.80 12.97
N GLU A 82 4.63 16.48 12.79
CA GLU A 82 5.25 17.28 13.85
C GLU A 82 4.44 18.49 14.26
N GLU A 83 3.80 19.18 13.33
CA GLU A 83 2.88 20.29 13.61
C GLU A 83 1.71 19.79 14.47
N ALA A 84 1.10 18.65 14.11
CA ALA A 84 0.06 18.03 14.91
C ALA A 84 0.55 17.64 16.31
N ARG A 85 1.73 17.01 16.41
CA ARG A 85 2.32 16.59 17.69
C ARG A 85 2.59 17.79 18.62
N LYS A 86 3.21 18.85 18.10
CA LYS A 86 3.55 20.07 18.87
C LYS A 86 2.30 20.85 19.29
N GLY A 87 1.23 20.81 18.49
CA GLY A 87 -0.07 21.38 18.83
C GLY A 87 -0.93 20.52 19.76
N ALA A 88 -0.37 19.47 20.39
CA ALA A 88 -1.10 18.49 21.21
C ALA A 88 -2.30 17.83 20.47
N GLY A 89 -2.22 17.76 19.15
CA GLY A 89 -3.21 17.18 18.26
C GLY A 89 -2.88 15.74 17.85
N ARG A 90 -3.65 15.25 16.87
CA ARG A 90 -3.49 13.89 16.31
C ARG A 90 -3.49 13.96 14.79
N ALA A 91 -2.48 13.35 14.18
CA ALA A 91 -2.34 13.16 12.74
C ALA A 91 -2.83 11.79 12.30
N LEU A 92 -3.51 11.75 11.15
CA LEU A 92 -3.96 10.54 10.49
C LEU A 92 -3.26 10.35 9.13
N LEU A 93 -2.48 9.28 8.98
CA LEU A 93 -2.01 8.79 7.68
C LEU A 93 -3.06 7.87 7.08
N LEU A 94 -3.68 8.30 5.97
CA LEU A 94 -4.76 7.59 5.31
C LEU A 94 -4.33 7.07 3.95
N CYS A 95 -4.51 5.77 3.71
CA CYS A 95 -4.51 5.21 2.36
C CYS A 95 -5.74 4.32 2.14
N ALA A 96 -5.80 3.56 1.04
CA ALA A 96 -6.98 2.75 0.74
C ALA A 96 -7.26 1.69 1.83
N MET A 97 -6.27 0.86 2.15
CA MET A 97 -6.43 -0.28 3.07
C MET A 97 -5.66 -0.12 4.39
N GLY A 98 -4.80 0.89 4.49
CA GLY A 98 -3.88 1.05 5.61
C GLY A 98 -2.80 -0.04 5.65
N ILE A 99 -2.36 -0.56 4.51
CA ILE A 99 -1.41 -1.69 4.41
C ILE A 99 -0.01 -1.21 3.97
N SER A 100 0.06 -0.51 2.83
CA SER A 100 1.33 -0.13 2.20
C SER A 100 1.64 1.37 2.37
N ARG A 101 1.15 2.26 1.50
CA ARG A 101 1.46 3.72 1.52
C ARG A 101 1.48 4.39 2.90
N SER A 102 0.38 4.33 3.66
CA SER A 102 0.31 4.99 4.97
C SER A 102 1.19 4.32 6.02
N ALA A 103 1.39 3.00 5.92
CA ALA A 103 2.34 2.30 6.78
C ALA A 103 3.78 2.72 6.47
N THR A 104 4.16 2.86 5.19
CA THR A 104 5.48 3.32 4.78
C THR A 104 5.85 4.66 5.42
N PHE A 105 4.96 5.66 5.34
CA PHE A 105 5.19 6.95 5.98
C PHE A 105 5.24 6.88 7.50
N ALA A 106 4.43 6.01 8.12
CA ALA A 106 4.48 5.82 9.56
C ALA A 106 5.81 5.19 10.01
N ILE A 107 6.31 4.20 9.27
CA ILE A 107 7.62 3.56 9.52
C ILE A 107 8.75 4.58 9.36
N ALA A 108 8.75 5.32 8.25
CA ALA A 108 9.74 6.38 8.00
C ALA A 108 9.76 7.42 9.11
N TYR A 109 8.58 7.88 9.54
CA TYR A 109 8.46 8.86 10.61
C TYR A 109 8.96 8.30 11.95
N VAL A 110 8.56 7.09 12.35
CA VAL A 110 9.03 6.45 13.60
C VAL A 110 10.55 6.29 13.58
N MET A 111 11.11 5.83 12.45
CA MET A 111 12.55 5.67 12.25
C MET A 111 13.31 6.98 12.45
N GLN A 112 12.85 8.06 11.81
CA GLN A 112 13.47 9.36 11.91
C GLN A 112 13.30 9.98 13.31
N GLN A 113 12.08 9.96 13.85
CA GLN A 113 11.72 10.63 15.09
C GLN A 113 12.32 9.97 16.33
N GLU A 114 12.35 8.64 16.36
CA GLU A 114 12.82 7.87 17.52
C GLU A 114 14.26 7.41 17.37
N LYS A 115 14.92 7.77 16.25
CA LYS A 115 16.27 7.31 15.91
C LYS A 115 16.43 5.79 15.94
N LYS A 116 15.35 5.08 15.59
CA LYS A 116 15.34 3.62 15.49
C LYS A 116 15.91 3.15 14.15
N THR A 117 16.28 1.89 14.10
CA THR A 117 16.58 1.19 12.83
C THR A 117 15.29 1.01 12.02
N LEU A 118 15.41 0.73 10.73
CA LEU A 118 14.28 0.36 9.88
C LEU A 118 13.59 -0.89 10.42
N HIS A 119 14.36 -1.92 10.79
CA HIS A 119 13.86 -3.14 11.39
C HIS A 119 12.96 -2.85 12.60
N ASP A 120 13.47 -2.09 13.57
CA ASP A 120 12.73 -1.81 14.81
C ASP A 120 11.52 -0.90 14.58
N SER A 121 11.63 0.02 13.61
CA SER A 121 10.54 0.91 13.24
C SER A 121 9.41 0.16 12.56
N TYR A 122 9.75 -0.78 11.66
CA TYR A 122 8.80 -1.68 11.03
C TYR A 122 8.07 -2.52 12.09
N LYS A 123 8.80 -3.21 12.97
CA LYS A 123 8.22 -4.02 14.06
C LYS A 123 7.33 -3.19 14.98
N ALA A 124 7.74 -1.97 15.33
CA ALA A 124 6.96 -1.09 16.19
C ALA A 124 5.62 -0.65 15.55
N VAL A 125 5.61 -0.38 14.24
CA VAL A 125 4.39 -0.04 13.50
C VAL A 125 3.52 -1.27 13.31
N GLN A 126 4.13 -2.41 13.01
CA GLN A 126 3.43 -3.68 12.82
C GLN A 126 2.75 -4.17 14.11
N LEU A 127 3.39 -4.00 15.26
CA LEU A 127 2.78 -4.32 16.56
C LEU A 127 1.48 -3.53 16.79
N ALA A 128 1.42 -2.29 16.31
CA ALA A 128 0.21 -1.47 16.39
C ALA A 128 -0.81 -1.77 15.27
N ARG A 129 -0.37 -2.35 14.15
CA ARG A 129 -1.21 -2.69 13.01
C ARG A 129 -0.63 -3.90 12.25
N ASN A 130 -1.09 -5.11 12.56
CA ASN A 130 -0.46 -6.34 12.07
C ASN A 130 -0.61 -6.63 10.56
N ILE A 131 -1.39 -5.80 9.84
CA ILE A 131 -1.56 -5.94 8.39
C ILE A 131 -0.61 -5.06 7.58
N VAL A 132 0.30 -4.33 8.22
CA VAL A 132 1.25 -3.49 7.48
C VAL A 132 2.14 -4.38 6.61
N CYS A 133 2.24 -3.99 5.35
CA CYS A 133 3.04 -4.67 4.35
C CYS A 133 3.30 -3.66 3.22
N PRO A 134 4.30 -2.78 3.37
CA PRO A 134 4.75 -1.92 2.29
C PRO A 134 5.10 -2.77 1.06
N ASN A 135 4.79 -2.28 -0.14
CA ASN A 135 5.31 -2.92 -1.35
C ASN A 135 6.86 -2.88 -1.36
N VAL A 136 7.48 -3.78 -2.12
CA VAL A 136 8.94 -3.94 -2.09
C VAL A 136 9.70 -2.69 -2.54
N GLY A 137 9.16 -1.90 -3.49
CA GLY A 137 9.76 -0.63 -3.92
C GLY A 137 9.73 0.43 -2.81
N PHE A 138 8.63 0.51 -2.06
CA PHE A 138 8.56 1.38 -0.88
C PHE A 138 9.48 0.92 0.24
N PHE A 139 9.60 -0.39 0.44
CA PHE A 139 10.52 -0.93 1.43
C PHE A 139 11.97 -0.65 1.05
N GLN A 140 12.33 -0.75 -0.23
CA GLN A 140 13.65 -0.33 -0.72
C GLN A 140 13.90 1.16 -0.44
N GLN A 141 12.93 2.03 -0.68
CA GLN A 141 13.07 3.46 -0.35
C GLN A 141 13.22 3.72 1.16
N LEU A 142 12.65 2.87 2.02
CA LEU A 142 12.88 2.93 3.47
C LEU A 142 14.32 2.49 3.82
N ILE A 143 14.85 1.46 3.17
CA ILE A 143 16.26 1.04 3.31
C ILE A 143 17.18 2.19 2.92
N ASP A 144 16.91 2.84 1.78
CA ASP A 144 17.69 3.98 1.29
C ASP A 144 17.60 5.18 2.26
N LEU A 145 16.43 5.40 2.86
CA LEU A 145 16.23 6.43 3.89
C LEU A 145 17.04 6.12 5.15
N GLU A 146 17.06 4.87 5.61
CA GLU A 146 17.89 4.46 6.75
C GLU A 146 19.39 4.70 6.48
N GLN A 147 19.86 4.28 5.30
CA GLN A 147 21.23 4.51 4.87
C GLN A 147 21.58 6.00 4.88
N LYS A 148 20.68 6.88 4.41
CA LYS A 148 20.86 8.34 4.45
C LYS A 148 20.89 8.89 5.88
N LEU A 149 20.04 8.38 6.77
CA LEU A 149 19.91 8.89 8.14
C LEU A 149 21.00 8.37 9.10
N ARG A 150 21.58 7.20 8.80
CA ARG A 150 22.44 6.45 9.75
C ARG A 150 23.75 5.95 9.16
N GLY A 151 23.92 5.95 7.84
CA GLY A 151 25.08 5.37 7.17
C GLY A 151 25.14 3.84 7.22
N LYS A 152 24.08 3.18 7.70
CA LYS A 152 23.95 1.73 7.82
C LYS A 152 22.51 1.31 7.49
N VAL A 153 22.34 0.05 7.10
CA VAL A 153 21.03 -0.58 6.85
C VAL A 153 20.81 -1.76 7.78
N SER A 154 19.57 -1.96 8.24
CA SER A 154 19.14 -3.05 9.13
C SER A 154 18.23 -4.08 8.46
N CYS A 155 17.70 -3.78 7.27
CA CYS A 155 16.90 -4.70 6.47
C CYS A 155 17.46 -4.80 5.03
N LYS A 156 17.12 -5.89 4.35
CA LYS A 156 17.49 -6.15 2.96
C LYS A 156 16.32 -6.71 2.18
N ILE A 157 16.27 -6.43 0.89
CA ILE A 157 15.39 -7.18 -0.02
C ILE A 157 16.08 -8.48 -0.38
N ILE A 158 15.40 -9.59 -0.14
CA ILE A 158 15.83 -10.95 -0.50
C ILE A 158 14.89 -11.55 -1.53
N GLU A 159 15.34 -12.61 -2.20
CA GLU A 159 14.57 -13.35 -3.20
C GLU A 159 14.59 -14.85 -2.85
N PRO A 160 13.80 -15.28 -1.83
CA PRO A 160 13.80 -16.66 -1.36
C PRO A 160 13.26 -17.66 -2.39
N LEU A 161 12.44 -17.19 -3.34
CA LEU A 161 11.95 -17.95 -4.47
C LEU A 161 12.16 -17.12 -5.75
N PRO A 162 12.46 -17.72 -6.91
CA PRO A 162 12.66 -16.99 -8.15
C PRO A 162 11.49 -16.04 -8.48
N GLY A 163 11.80 -14.77 -8.67
CA GLY A 163 10.84 -13.69 -8.93
C GLY A 163 10.08 -13.17 -7.71
N CYS A 164 10.25 -13.77 -6.53
CA CYS A 164 9.55 -13.38 -5.30
C CYS A 164 10.46 -12.53 -4.42
N LYS A 165 10.45 -11.21 -4.64
CA LYS A 165 11.21 -10.27 -3.81
C LYS A 165 10.43 -9.88 -2.56
N VAL A 166 11.10 -9.93 -1.41
CA VAL A 166 10.48 -9.61 -0.11
C VAL A 166 11.54 -9.04 0.83
N PRO A 167 11.20 -8.10 1.72
CA PRO A 167 12.08 -7.71 2.81
C PRO A 167 12.38 -8.89 3.74
N ASP A 168 13.64 -9.05 4.14
CA ASP A 168 14.09 -10.09 5.07
C ASP A 168 13.29 -10.14 6.38
N VAL A 169 12.99 -8.97 6.96
CA VAL A 169 12.18 -8.86 8.18
C VAL A 169 10.75 -9.40 8.02
N ILE A 170 10.17 -9.28 6.82
CA ILE A 170 8.84 -9.82 6.51
C ILE A 170 8.96 -11.34 6.26
N TRP A 171 10.00 -11.77 5.55
CA TRP A 171 10.21 -13.18 5.28
C TRP A 171 10.46 -14.00 6.55
N GLN A 172 11.24 -13.50 7.50
CA GLN A 172 11.48 -14.18 8.77
C GLN A 172 10.16 -14.50 9.49
N GLU A 173 9.23 -13.55 9.53
CA GLU A 173 7.91 -13.77 10.12
C GLU A 173 7.09 -14.79 9.34
N LEU A 174 7.05 -14.67 8.00
CA LEU A 174 6.28 -15.58 7.16
C LEU A 174 6.84 -17.01 7.22
N TYR A 175 8.17 -17.14 7.26
CA TYR A 175 8.88 -18.41 7.36
C TYR A 175 8.65 -19.05 8.74
N ASP A 176 8.79 -18.28 9.82
CA ASP A 176 8.52 -18.77 11.17
C ASP A 176 7.06 -19.23 11.29
N GLU A 177 6.10 -18.46 10.78
CA GLU A 177 4.69 -18.86 10.74
C GLU A 177 4.45 -20.12 9.91
N MET A 178 5.09 -20.23 8.74
CA MET A 178 4.99 -21.38 7.86
C MET A 178 5.54 -22.63 8.54
N ILE A 179 6.78 -22.60 9.04
CA ILE A 179 7.44 -23.72 9.71
C ILE A 179 6.69 -24.14 10.98
N MET A 180 6.17 -23.17 11.76
CA MET A 180 5.38 -23.48 12.94
C MET A 180 4.06 -24.18 12.59
N SER A 181 3.50 -23.92 11.41
CA SER A 181 2.25 -24.54 10.93
C SER A 181 2.42 -25.91 10.27
N MET A 182 3.65 -26.32 9.93
CA MET A 182 3.94 -27.63 9.34
C MET A 182 3.88 -28.76 10.37
N SER A 183 3.57 -29.98 9.92
CA SER A 183 3.61 -31.16 10.77
C SER A 183 5.04 -31.43 11.28
N GLN A 184 5.17 -32.18 12.39
CA GLN A 184 6.49 -32.56 12.92
C GLN A 184 7.33 -33.27 11.84
N ASP A 185 6.71 -34.13 11.05
CA ASP A 185 7.36 -34.96 10.03
C ASP A 185 7.85 -34.14 8.83
N ASP A 186 7.06 -33.16 8.38
CA ASP A 186 7.46 -32.25 7.31
C ASP A 186 8.58 -31.30 7.77
N ARG A 187 8.56 -30.87 9.04
CA ARG A 187 9.63 -30.07 9.65
C ARG A 187 10.96 -30.83 9.68
N HIS A 188 10.94 -32.09 10.11
CA HIS A 188 12.14 -32.94 10.12
C HIS A 188 12.67 -33.21 8.71
N SER A 189 11.79 -33.36 7.73
CA SER A 189 12.15 -33.56 6.32
C SER A 189 12.82 -32.31 5.70
N LEU A 190 12.32 -31.10 6.00
CA LEU A 190 12.98 -29.86 5.56
C LEU A 190 14.34 -29.64 6.24
N ALA A 191 14.43 -29.95 7.54
CA ALA A 191 15.68 -29.81 8.28
C ALA A 191 16.78 -30.77 7.76
N SER A 192 16.41 -31.98 7.36
CA SER A 192 17.36 -32.95 6.76
C SER A 192 17.77 -32.58 5.33
N CYS A 193 16.88 -31.98 4.53
CA CYS A 193 17.22 -31.42 3.23
C CYS A 193 18.21 -30.24 3.33
N ASN A 194 18.06 -29.36 4.33
CA ASN A 194 19.01 -28.27 4.55
C ASN A 194 20.38 -28.75 5.06
N LEU A 195 20.44 -29.86 5.81
CA LEU A 195 21.71 -30.46 6.24
C LEU A 195 22.48 -31.12 5.09
N SER A 196 21.77 -31.79 4.17
CA SER A 196 22.36 -32.41 2.98
C SER A 196 22.85 -31.39 1.95
N ALA A 197 22.14 -30.27 1.79
CA ALA A 197 22.59 -29.14 0.97
C ALA A 197 23.85 -28.44 1.52
N ARG A 198 24.12 -28.56 2.82
CA ARG A 198 25.30 -27.97 3.47
C ARG A 198 26.55 -28.88 3.43
N SER A 199 26.38 -30.14 3.03
CA SER A 199 27.47 -31.13 2.91
C SER A 199 28.01 -31.27 1.48
N THR A 200 27.49 -30.51 0.52
CA THR A 200 27.90 -30.56 -0.90
C THR A 200 28.25 -29.18 -1.43
N THR A 201 29.20 -28.50 -0.78
CA THR A 201 30.00 -27.50 -1.49
C THR A 201 31.11 -28.23 -2.23
N ASN A 202 30.82 -28.60 -3.48
CA ASN A 202 31.73 -28.77 -4.61
C ASN A 202 30.93 -29.52 -5.69
N ASP A 203 30.25 -28.77 -6.55
CA ASP A 203 30.31 -28.96 -8.01
C ASP A 203 29.23 -28.13 -8.72
N THR A 204 29.64 -27.60 -9.87
CA THR A 204 28.88 -26.77 -10.78
C THR A 204 27.74 -27.52 -11.49
N MET A 205 26.66 -26.78 -11.77
CA MET A 205 25.65 -26.96 -12.84
C MET A 205 24.33 -27.74 -12.58
N SER A 206 23.24 -26.97 -12.79
CA SER A 206 21.95 -27.33 -13.43
C SER A 206 20.89 -28.11 -12.64
N LEU A 207 19.91 -27.39 -12.08
CA LEU A 207 18.62 -27.94 -11.65
C LEU A 207 17.67 -28.16 -12.85
N ARG A 208 18.02 -29.08 -13.75
CA ARG A 208 17.02 -29.86 -14.50
C ARG A 208 16.78 -31.15 -13.74
N SER A 209 15.95 -31.15 -12.71
CA SER A 209 15.39 -32.38 -12.11
C SER A 209 14.24 -32.05 -11.15
N LEU A 210 13.15 -31.50 -11.70
CA LEU A 210 11.83 -31.65 -11.10
C LEU A 210 10.84 -32.04 -12.20
N ASN A 211 10.97 -33.28 -12.70
CA ASN A 211 9.87 -33.97 -13.38
C ASN A 211 9.11 -34.74 -12.30
N MET A 212 7.93 -34.27 -11.92
CA MET A 212 6.94 -35.07 -11.18
C MET A 212 5.96 -35.66 -12.19
N VAL A 213 6.31 -36.85 -12.71
CA VAL A 213 5.37 -37.75 -13.40
C VAL A 213 5.22 -39.00 -12.54
N ASN A 214 4.03 -39.18 -11.96
CA ASN A 214 3.25 -40.43 -11.83
C ASN A 214 2.13 -40.19 -10.81
N ASP A 215 0.86 -40.19 -11.22
CA ASP A 215 -0.01 -41.36 -11.45
C ASP A 215 -0.45 -42.10 -10.17
N THR A 216 -1.68 -41.76 -9.75
CA THR A 216 -2.84 -42.63 -9.51
C THR A 216 -2.67 -43.90 -8.64
N SER A 217 -3.34 -43.92 -7.48
CA SER A 217 -4.36 -44.94 -7.11
C SER A 217 -4.88 -44.84 -5.66
N ARG A 218 -6.20 -45.09 -5.50
CA ARG A 218 -7.04 -45.24 -4.28
C ARG A 218 -7.58 -43.90 -3.74
N SER A 219 -8.88 -43.61 -3.69
CA SER A 219 -10.06 -44.46 -3.49
C SER A 219 -11.33 -43.81 -4.09
N LEU A 220 -12.19 -44.64 -4.68
CA LEU A 220 -13.49 -44.31 -5.26
C LEU A 220 -14.60 -44.37 -4.20
N ALA A 221 -15.44 -43.33 -4.12
CA ALA A 221 -16.87 -43.42 -3.83
C ALA A 221 -17.51 -42.06 -4.18
N SER A 222 -18.01 -41.93 -5.40
CA SER A 222 -19.44 -42.07 -5.74
C SER A 222 -20.24 -40.79 -5.49
N PHE A 223 -20.37 -39.96 -6.53
CA PHE A 223 -21.60 -39.22 -6.81
C PHE A 223 -21.84 -39.26 -8.32
N HIS A 224 -22.84 -40.06 -8.70
CA HIS A 224 -23.41 -40.14 -10.03
C HIS A 224 -24.11 -38.83 -10.40
N LEU A 225 -23.86 -38.30 -11.60
CA LEU A 225 -24.90 -37.69 -12.44
C LEU A 225 -24.52 -37.88 -13.94
N THR A 226 -25.22 -38.84 -14.54
CA THR A 226 -25.61 -39.03 -15.96
C THR A 226 -24.90 -38.26 -17.11
N HIS A 227 -24.14 -39.02 -17.94
CA HIS A 227 -24.16 -39.16 -19.42
C HIS A 227 -24.98 -38.16 -20.28
N ARG A 228 -24.65 -37.75 -21.53
CA ARG A 228 -23.57 -37.94 -22.55
C ARG A 228 -23.93 -37.00 -23.77
N PRO A 229 -23.24 -36.97 -24.95
CA PRO A 229 -22.73 -35.72 -25.55
C PRO A 229 -22.89 -35.57 -27.11
N ILE A 230 -22.12 -34.63 -27.68
CA ILE A 230 -21.59 -34.51 -29.08
C ILE A 230 -22.55 -34.10 -30.22
N GLY A 231 -22.15 -33.03 -30.92
CA GLY A 231 -22.47 -32.71 -32.32
C GLY A 231 -21.46 -31.72 -32.89
N ALA A 232 -20.85 -32.03 -34.03
CA ALA A 232 -19.65 -31.44 -34.61
C ALA A 232 -19.88 -30.15 -35.47
N SER A 233 -18.80 -29.37 -35.61
CA SER A 233 -18.30 -28.46 -36.68
C SER A 233 -19.03 -28.46 -38.05
N PRO A 234 -18.95 -27.39 -38.91
CA PRO A 234 -17.68 -26.79 -39.37
C PRO A 234 -17.59 -25.29 -39.80
N THR A 235 -16.34 -24.80 -39.74
CA THR A 235 -15.54 -23.97 -40.67
C THR A 235 -16.20 -23.07 -41.73
N LEU A 236 -15.85 -21.77 -41.74
CA LEU A 236 -15.68 -20.88 -42.92
C LEU A 236 -14.66 -19.76 -42.56
N LEU A 237 -13.45 -19.74 -43.14
CA LEU A 237 -12.99 -18.98 -44.32
C LEU A 237 -12.80 -17.44 -44.15
N VAL A 238 -11.50 -17.09 -44.02
CA VAL A 238 -10.66 -15.90 -44.34
C VAL A 238 -11.21 -15.12 -45.58
N PRO A 239 -11.05 -13.77 -45.78
CA PRO A 239 -9.71 -13.17 -45.95
C PRO A 239 -9.40 -11.70 -45.58
N SER A 240 -8.09 -11.50 -45.61
CA SER A 240 -7.22 -10.32 -45.47
C SER A 240 -7.28 -9.27 -46.59
N SER A 241 -6.94 -8.02 -46.25
CA SER A 241 -6.24 -7.01 -47.08
C SER A 241 -5.68 -5.94 -46.11
N SER A 242 -4.38 -5.66 -45.95
CA SER A 242 -3.29 -5.14 -46.81
C SER A 242 -3.31 -3.62 -47.06
N SER A 243 -2.20 -2.96 -46.65
CA SER A 243 -1.63 -1.67 -47.09
C SER A 243 -2.33 -0.38 -46.61
N SER A 244 -1.69 0.76 -46.32
CA SER A 244 -0.37 1.29 -46.69
C SER A 244 0.10 2.40 -45.73
N SER A 245 1.42 2.57 -45.67
CA SER A 245 2.23 3.65 -45.09
C SER A 245 1.91 5.07 -45.58
N SER A 246 2.15 6.10 -44.75
CA SER A 246 2.96 7.28 -45.16
C SER A 246 3.47 8.12 -43.98
N VAL A 247 4.67 8.66 -44.20
CA VAL A 247 5.57 9.42 -43.33
C VAL A 247 5.39 10.92 -43.53
N ARG A 248 5.46 11.75 -42.47
CA ARG A 248 6.18 13.05 -42.44
C ARG A 248 6.11 13.73 -41.06
N GLY A 249 7.28 14.13 -40.55
CA GLY A 249 7.44 15.12 -39.46
C GLY A 249 7.45 16.57 -40.00
N PRO A 250 8.17 17.52 -39.37
CA PRO A 250 7.76 18.27 -38.16
C PRO A 250 7.81 19.83 -38.30
N ILE A 251 7.10 20.54 -37.39
CA ILE A 251 7.34 21.87 -36.70
C ILE A 251 7.63 23.14 -37.57
N PRO A 252 6.99 24.34 -37.33
CA PRO A 252 7.48 25.42 -36.41
C PRO A 252 6.37 26.21 -35.66
N LEU A 253 6.47 26.56 -34.36
CA LEU A 253 7.23 27.63 -33.66
C LEU A 253 6.82 29.09 -33.99
N GLN A 254 6.25 29.79 -32.99
CA GLN A 254 6.34 31.25 -32.69
C GLN A 254 5.71 31.47 -31.28
N ARG A 255 6.40 31.88 -30.18
CA ARG A 255 6.94 33.21 -29.78
C ARG A 255 5.93 34.36 -30.01
N ALA A 256 5.63 35.29 -29.10
CA ALA A 256 6.28 35.79 -27.89
C ALA A 256 5.33 36.77 -27.12
N HIS A 257 5.87 37.41 -26.06
CA HIS A 257 5.46 38.68 -25.42
C HIS A 257 4.42 38.64 -24.28
N THR A 258 4.47 39.39 -23.18
CA THR A 258 5.48 40.08 -22.32
C THR A 258 4.68 40.70 -21.16
N GLU A 259 5.12 40.47 -19.91
CA GLU A 259 5.11 41.35 -18.71
C GLU A 259 3.85 42.10 -18.17
N PRO A 260 3.80 42.43 -16.85
CA PRO A 260 2.63 42.80 -16.03
C PRO A 260 2.56 44.35 -15.76
N PRO A 261 1.66 44.94 -14.92
CA PRO A 261 1.80 44.93 -13.43
C PRO A 261 0.54 45.29 -12.55
N LYS A 262 0.76 45.30 -11.22
CA LYS A 262 0.23 46.18 -10.13
C LYS A 262 -0.74 45.66 -9.05
N GLU A 263 -0.28 45.90 -7.82
CA GLU A 263 -0.89 45.80 -6.49
C GLU A 263 -2.01 46.84 -6.25
N SER A 264 -2.95 46.53 -5.35
CA SER A 264 -3.24 47.37 -4.17
C SER A 264 -4.25 46.72 -3.19
N SER A 265 -3.90 46.87 -1.92
CA SER A 265 -4.62 46.74 -0.65
C SER A 265 -6.14 47.00 -0.60
N ILE A 266 -6.82 46.41 0.40
CA ILE A 266 -7.58 47.08 1.51
C ILE A 266 -8.52 46.07 2.22
N LEU A 267 -8.33 45.90 3.53
CA LEU A 267 -9.32 45.43 4.53
C LEU A 267 -10.14 46.64 5.02
N PRO A 268 -11.39 46.47 5.50
CA PRO A 268 -11.55 46.54 6.97
C PRO A 268 -12.67 45.68 7.62
N LYS A 269 -12.33 45.29 8.84
CA LYS A 269 -13.07 45.09 10.12
C LYS A 269 -14.62 45.10 10.19
N SER A 270 -15.08 44.09 10.96
CA SER A 270 -16.04 44.11 12.09
C SER A 270 -17.54 44.38 11.88
N ALA A 271 -18.37 43.43 12.31
CA ALA A 271 -19.55 43.71 13.15
C ALA A 271 -20.05 42.44 13.89
N LEU A 272 -20.24 42.60 15.20
CA LEU A 272 -20.88 41.69 16.16
C LEU A 272 -22.41 41.82 16.12
N ARG A 273 -23.14 40.69 16.22
CA ARG A 273 -24.40 40.42 17.00
C ARG A 273 -25.03 39.13 16.47
N ASP A 274 -25.13 38.03 17.22
CA ASP A 274 -25.90 37.68 18.43
C ASP A 274 -27.34 37.16 18.17
N LYS A 275 -27.62 35.99 18.76
CA LYS A 275 -28.90 35.32 19.08
C LYS A 275 -29.80 34.64 18.03
N SER A 276 -29.70 33.30 18.05
CA SER A 276 -30.75 32.37 18.52
C SER A 276 -31.78 31.73 17.55
N LYS A 277 -31.98 30.42 17.81
CA LYS A 277 -33.14 29.54 17.59
C LYS A 277 -33.28 28.69 16.31
N SER A 278 -33.10 27.37 16.55
CA SER A 278 -33.94 26.22 16.19
C SER A 278 -34.35 25.95 14.74
N GLY A 279 -34.02 24.74 14.27
CA GLY A 279 -34.67 24.13 13.11
C GLY A 279 -33.96 22.89 12.61
N GLU A 280 -34.09 21.77 13.33
CA GLU A 280 -33.73 20.44 12.81
C GLU A 280 -34.47 20.16 11.51
N LYS A 281 -33.74 19.95 10.41
CA LYS A 281 -34.21 19.19 9.25
C LYS A 281 -33.16 18.15 8.87
N LYS A 282 -33.46 16.89 9.21
CA LYS A 282 -32.72 15.70 8.78
C LYS A 282 -32.61 15.67 7.26
N LYS A 283 -31.41 15.87 6.72
CA LYS A 283 -31.11 15.64 5.29
C LYS A 283 -30.46 14.26 5.14
N LYS A 284 -31.18 13.39 4.43
CA LYS A 284 -30.80 12.06 3.97
C LYS A 284 -29.58 12.18 3.04
N TRP A 285 -28.44 11.59 3.41
CA TRP A 285 -27.24 11.58 2.59
C TRP A 285 -27.42 10.60 1.41
N ARG A 286 -27.20 11.07 0.19
CA ARG A 286 -27.15 10.27 -1.03
C ARG A 286 -25.69 10.22 -1.47
N LEU A 287 -25.11 9.02 -1.62
CA LEU A 287 -23.83 8.86 -2.32
C LEU A 287 -24.02 9.30 -3.77
N SER A 288 -23.22 10.25 -4.23
CA SER A 288 -23.13 10.61 -5.64
C SER A 288 -21.77 10.18 -6.17
N PHE A 289 -21.76 9.10 -6.95
CA PHE A 289 -20.67 8.81 -7.88
C PHE A 289 -20.93 9.66 -9.13
N HIS A 290 -20.01 10.55 -9.48
CA HIS A 290 -19.98 11.07 -10.85
C HIS A 290 -19.33 9.99 -11.72
N LYS A 291 -20.14 9.36 -12.56
CA LYS A 291 -19.66 8.78 -13.81
C LYS A 291 -19.76 9.90 -14.83
N ASP A 292 -18.66 10.17 -15.51
CA ASP A 292 -18.57 10.66 -16.89
C ASP A 292 -17.06 10.71 -17.24
N VAL A 293 -16.58 10.33 -18.42
CA VAL A 293 -17.13 9.60 -19.57
C VAL A 293 -15.94 9.36 -20.52
N VAL A 294 -15.96 8.21 -21.21
CA VAL A 294 -15.27 7.80 -22.45
C VAL A 294 -13.74 7.76 -22.45
#